data_AF-A0A5N5RDT4-F1
#
_entry.id   AF-A0A5N5RDT4-F1
#
_cell.length_a   1.000
_cell.length_b   1.000
_cell.length_c   1.000
_cell.angle_alpha   90.00
_cell.angle_beta   90.00
_cell.angle_gamma   90.00
#
_symmetry.space_group_name_H-M   'P 1'
#
loop_
_entity.id
_entity.type
_entity.pdbx_description
1 polymer ?
#
loop_
_entity_poly.entity_id
_entity_poly.type
_entity_poly.pdbx_seq_one_letter_code
_entity_poly.pdbx_strand_id
1 'polypeptide(L)'
;MTGDKYIAENGTEITDELVDRWAEEAENGFPGAQITPFEGRAWETDTEPLRPHTIRLSDTMWHLIEADAKRSHMSLSAWTRAAMADRLSRRADS
;
A
#
# COMPACT_ATOMS: atom_id res chain seq x y z
N MET A 1 27.70 -3.32 28.94
CA MET A 1 26.43 -2.86 28.37
C MET A 1 25.40 -3.88 28.78
N THR A 2 24.39 -3.47 29.55
CA THR A 2 23.29 -4.36 29.94
C THR A 2 22.38 -4.43 28.72
N GLY A 3 22.59 -5.44 27.87
CA GLY A 3 21.84 -5.57 26.61
C GLY A 3 20.39 -5.94 26.91
N ASP A 4 19.46 -5.15 26.39
CA ASP A 4 18.04 -5.50 26.42
C ASP A 4 17.85 -6.83 25.67
N LYS A 5 17.17 -7.80 26.30
CA LYS A 5 16.85 -9.08 25.66
C LYS A 5 15.70 -8.87 24.68
N TYR A 6 15.96 -9.13 23.41
CA TYR A 6 14.93 -9.06 22.36
C TYR A 6 14.32 -10.45 22.16
N ILE A 7 13.00 -10.55 22.26
CA ILE A 7 12.25 -11.80 22.07
C ILE A 7 11.34 -11.62 20.86
N ALA A 8 11.45 -12.52 19.88
CA ALA A 8 10.55 -12.56 18.73
C ALA A 8 9.12 -12.95 19.16
N GLU A 9 8.13 -12.68 18.29
CA GLU A 9 6.72 -12.98 18.56
C GLU A 9 6.45 -14.46 18.89
N ASN A 10 7.29 -15.37 18.37
CA ASN A 10 7.21 -16.80 18.64
C ASN A 10 7.95 -17.24 19.93
N GLY A 11 8.44 -16.31 20.74
CA GLY A 11 9.19 -16.57 21.98
C GLY A 11 10.68 -16.86 21.79
N THR A 12 11.20 -16.80 20.56
CA THR A 12 12.64 -17.02 20.29
C THR A 12 13.47 -15.82 20.74
N GLU A 13 14.51 -16.06 21.55
CA GLU A 13 15.46 -15.01 21.92
C GLU A 13 16.33 -14.64 20.71
N ILE A 14 16.38 -13.35 20.41
CA ILE A 14 17.22 -12.76 19.37
C ILE A 14 18.58 -12.51 20.00
N THR A 15 19.57 -13.33 19.63
CA THR A 15 20.96 -13.20 20.07
C THR A 15 21.73 -12.28 19.14
N ASP A 16 22.87 -11.75 19.63
CA ASP A 16 23.76 -10.92 18.80
C ASP A 16 24.26 -11.69 17.57
N GLU A 17 24.54 -12.99 17.69
CA GLU A 17 24.89 -13.87 16.56
C GLU A 17 23.77 -13.94 15.49
N LEU A 18 22.51 -13.87 15.93
CA LEU A 18 21.36 -13.85 15.04
C LEU A 18 21.31 -12.53 14.26
N VAL A 19 21.60 -11.42 14.95
CA VAL A 19 21.65 -10.06 14.39
C VAL A 19 22.79 -9.94 13.37
N ASP A 20 23.98 -10.44 13.71
CA ASP A 20 25.15 -10.41 12.83
C ASP A 20 24.89 -11.19 11.54
N ARG A 21 24.28 -12.38 11.65
CA ARG A 21 23.89 -13.17 10.48
C ARG A 21 22.86 -12.44 9.61
N TRP A 22 21.87 -11.78 10.21
CA TRP A 22 20.90 -11.00 9.43
C TRP A 22 21.52 -9.80 8.72
N ALA A 23 22.51 -9.16 9.35
CA ALA A 23 23.27 -8.10 8.71
C ALA A 23 24.02 -8.63 7.48
N GLU A 24 24.71 -9.77 7.61
CA GLU A 24 25.39 -10.44 6.50
C GLU A 24 24.41 -10.88 5.40
N GLU A 25 23.25 -11.44 5.75
CA GLU A 25 22.21 -11.81 4.79
C GLU A 25 21.70 -10.58 4.03
N ALA A 26 21.46 -9.45 4.72
CA ALA A 26 21.01 -8.22 4.09
C ALA A 26 22.06 -7.64 3.13
N GLU A 27 23.34 -7.62 3.52
CA GLU A 27 24.45 -7.17 2.67
C GLU A 27 24.61 -8.06 1.42
N ASN A 28 24.36 -9.36 1.56
CA ASN A 28 24.39 -10.32 0.46
C ASN A 28 23.07 -10.43 -0.33
N GLY A 29 22.08 -9.57 -0.04
CA GLY A 29 20.83 -9.51 -0.78
C GLY A 29 19.84 -10.64 -0.48
N PHE A 30 19.83 -11.12 0.76
CA PHE A 30 18.95 -12.18 1.28
C PHE A 30 19.02 -13.49 0.47
N PRO A 31 20.18 -14.16 0.44
CA PRO A 31 20.37 -15.38 -0.34
C PRO A 31 19.35 -16.46 0.08
N GLY A 32 18.55 -16.94 -0.87
CA GLY A 32 17.52 -17.95 -0.63
C GLY A 32 16.14 -17.41 -0.24
N ALA A 33 15.97 -16.09 -0.11
CA ALA A 33 14.65 -15.50 0.08
C ALA A 33 13.79 -15.64 -1.18
N GLN A 34 12.60 -16.23 -1.05
CA GLN A 34 11.56 -16.11 -2.07
C GLN A 34 10.88 -14.75 -1.93
N ILE A 35 11.38 -13.77 -2.68
CA ILE A 35 10.69 -12.49 -2.83
C ILE A 35 9.49 -12.74 -3.73
N THR A 36 8.29 -12.67 -3.18
CA THR A 36 7.08 -12.64 -4.00
C THR A 36 6.99 -11.23 -4.60
N PRO A 37 7.10 -11.05 -5.93
CA PRO A 37 6.84 -9.76 -6.53
C PRO A 37 5.39 -9.42 -6.24
N PHE A 38 5.17 -8.37 -5.45
CA PHE A 38 3.85 -7.77 -5.39
C PHE A 38 3.71 -6.99 -6.69
N GLU A 39 2.88 -7.48 -7.62
CA GLU A 39 2.39 -6.59 -8.66
C GLU A 39 1.72 -5.43 -7.94
N GLY A 40 2.19 -4.22 -8.22
CA GLY A 40 1.74 -3.01 -7.59
C GLY A 40 0.23 -2.95 -7.42
N ARG A 41 -0.25 -2.19 -6.43
CA ARG A 41 -1.69 -1.92 -6.28
C ARG A 41 -2.25 -1.50 -7.65
N ALA A 42 -3.51 -1.79 -7.99
CA ALA A 42 -4.10 -1.48 -9.30
C ALA A 42 -3.98 -0.02 -9.82
N TRP A 43 -3.43 0.91 -9.02
CA TRP A 43 -3.07 2.26 -9.41
C TRP A 43 -1.59 2.45 -9.83
N GLU A 44 -0.72 1.47 -9.58
CA GLU A 44 0.65 1.41 -10.08
C GLU A 44 0.70 0.95 -11.56
N THR A 45 -0.44 0.52 -12.11
CA THR A 45 -0.60 0.18 -13.54
C THR A 45 -0.93 1.41 -14.41
N ASP A 46 -1.16 2.60 -13.81
CA ASP A 46 -1.32 3.84 -14.57
C ASP A 46 0.04 4.24 -15.17
N THR A 47 0.16 4.14 -16.50
CA THR A 47 1.38 4.41 -17.27
C THR A 47 1.75 5.90 -17.31
N GLU A 48 0.82 6.79 -16.95
CA GLU A 48 1.07 8.22 -16.79
C GLU A 48 1.13 8.62 -15.31
N PRO A 49 2.09 9.49 -14.92
CA PRO A 49 2.19 9.96 -13.56
C PRO A 49 0.95 10.77 -13.14
N LEU A 50 0.32 10.34 -12.05
CA LEU A 50 -0.83 11.02 -11.48
C LEU A 50 -0.43 12.38 -10.88
N ARG A 51 -1.19 13.43 -11.21
CA ARG A 51 -1.04 14.78 -10.63
C ARG A 51 -2.22 15.12 -9.72
N PRO A 52 -1.98 15.79 -8.58
CA PRO A 52 -3.07 16.23 -7.71
C PRO A 52 -3.88 17.34 -8.38
N HIS A 53 -5.21 17.17 -8.41
CA HIS A 53 -6.15 18.18 -8.87
C HIS A 53 -7.15 18.47 -7.75
N THR A 54 -7.33 19.75 -7.40
CA THR A 54 -8.28 20.15 -6.35
C THR A 54 -9.66 20.40 -6.96
N ILE A 55 -10.69 19.81 -6.36
CA ILE A 55 -12.09 20.05 -6.68
C ILE A 55 -12.82 20.59 -5.45
N ARG A 56 -13.88 21.38 -5.66
CA ARG A 56 -14.74 21.85 -4.58
C ARG A 56 -15.93 20.91 -4.44
N LEU A 57 -16.19 20.45 -3.23
CA LEU A 57 -17.29 19.57 -2.87
C LEU A 57 -18.01 20.17 -1.65
N SER A 58 -19.29 19.82 -1.46
CA SER A 58 -19.96 20.07 -0.19
C SER A 58 -19.51 19.03 0.85
N ASP A 59 -19.57 19.38 2.14
CA ASP A 59 -19.26 18.45 3.24
C ASP A 59 -20.12 17.19 3.18
N THR A 60 -21.40 17.33 2.81
CA THR A 60 -22.30 16.20 2.62
C THR A 60 -21.78 15.24 1.55
N MET A 61 -21.35 15.78 0.41
CA MET A 61 -20.83 14.94 -0.67
C MET A 61 -19.51 14.28 -0.28
N TRP A 62 -18.64 15.00 0.43
CA TRP A 62 -17.40 14.44 0.98
C TRP A 62 -17.65 13.21 1.85
N HIS A 63 -18.56 13.31 2.83
CA HIS A 63 -18.87 12.19 3.72
C HIS A 63 -19.52 11.00 3.01
N LEU A 64 -20.34 11.24 1.98
CA LEU A 64 -20.89 10.16 1.16
C LEU A 64 -19.79 9.39 0.42
N ILE A 65 -18.81 10.11 -0.13
CA ILE A 65 -17.65 9.53 -0.80
C ILE A 65 -16.78 8.74 0.19
N GLU A 66 -16.48 9.30 1.37
CA GLU A 66 -15.73 8.60 2.41
C GLU A 66 -16.39 7.29 2.84
N ALA A 67 -17.70 7.33 3.07
CA ALA A 67 -18.46 6.15 3.46
C ALA A 67 -18.42 5.08 2.37
N ASP A 68 -18.57 5.46 1.10
CA ASP A 68 -18.61 4.51 -0.01
C ASP A 68 -17.23 3.92 -0.35
N ALA A 69 -16.18 4.75 -0.32
CA ALA A 69 -14.80 4.30 -0.46
C ALA A 69 -14.44 3.28 0.62
N LYS A 70 -14.85 3.54 1.88
CA LYS A 70 -14.65 2.61 3.00
C LYS A 70 -15.40 1.30 2.80
N ARG A 71 -16.67 1.33 2.38
CA ARG A 71 -17.46 0.12 2.06
C ARG A 71 -16.83 -0.71 0.95
N SER A 72 -16.21 -0.05 -0.02
CA SER A 72 -15.60 -0.69 -1.19
C SER A 72 -14.13 -1.10 -0.95
N HIS A 73 -13.59 -0.91 0.26
CA HIS A 73 -12.18 -1.12 0.57
C HIS A 73 -11.20 -0.37 -0.37
N MET A 74 -11.60 0.83 -0.83
CA MET A 74 -10.82 1.68 -1.72
C MET A 74 -10.30 2.92 -0.99
N SER A 75 -9.17 3.47 -1.44
CA SER A 75 -8.79 4.83 -1.07
C SER A 75 -9.72 5.84 -1.75
N LEU A 76 -9.84 7.05 -1.18
CA LEU A 76 -10.62 8.14 -1.77
C LEU A 76 -10.22 8.44 -3.23
N SER A 77 -8.91 8.48 -3.51
CA SER A 77 -8.38 8.72 -4.86
C SER A 77 -8.66 7.56 -5.83
N ALA A 78 -8.65 6.32 -5.35
CA ALA A 78 -9.00 5.16 -6.19
C ALA A 78 -10.50 5.12 -6.49
N TRP A 79 -11.34 5.36 -5.47
CA TRP A 79 -12.79 5.46 -5.62
C TRP A 79 -13.17 6.58 -6.59
N THR A 80 -12.56 7.76 -6.44
CA THR A 80 -12.84 8.93 -7.30
C THR A 80 -12.48 8.65 -8.75
N ARG A 81 -11.32 8.05 -9.03
CA ARG A 81 -10.92 7.66 -10.39
C ARG A 81 -11.88 6.63 -10.97
N ALA A 82 -12.27 5.60 -10.22
CA ALA A 82 -13.20 4.58 -10.69
C ALA A 82 -14.58 5.17 -11.03
N ALA A 83 -15.12 6.05 -10.18
CA ALA A 83 -16.39 6.73 -10.43
C ALA A 83 -16.33 7.63 -11.67
N MET A 84 -15.22 8.35 -11.87
CA MET A 84 -15.01 9.17 -13.08
C MET A 84 -14.88 8.30 -14.34
N ALA A 85 -14.11 7.21 -14.27
CA ALA A 85 -13.93 6.28 -15.39
C ALA A 85 -15.27 5.66 -15.82
N ASP A 86 -16.05 5.11 -14.89
CA ASP A 86 -17.39 4.56 -15.18
C ASP A 86 -18.30 5.60 -15.85
N ARG A 87 -18.32 6.84 -15.35
CA ARG A 87 -19.13 7.92 -15.92
C ARG A 87 -18.69 8.31 -17.34
N LEU A 88 -17.38 8.29 -17.62
CA LEU A 88 -16.83 8.59 -18.94
C LEU A 88 -17.06 7.46 -19.93
N SER A 89 -16.89 6.19 -19.52
CA SER A 89 -17.16 5.02 -20.36
C SER A 89 -18.61 4.97 -20.81
N ARG A 90 -19.58 5.18 -19.91
CA ARG A 90 -21.02 5.21 -20.26
C ARG A 90 -21.37 6.27 -21.30
N ARG A 91 -20.61 7.36 -21.41
CA ARG A 91 -20.81 8.40 -22.43
C ARG A 91 -20.19 8.05 -23.78
N ALA A 92 -19.15 7.22 -23.80
CA ALA A 92 -18.54 6.76 -25.05
C ALA A 92 -19.41 5.71 -25.76
N ASP A 93 -20.22 4.96 -25.01
CA ASP A 93 -21.14 3.94 -25.51
C ASP A 93 -22.54 4.49 -25.91
N SER A 94 -22.77 5.81 -25.77
CA SER A 94 -24.05 6.50 -26.07
C SER A 94 -23.93 7.39 -27.30
#